data_AF-A0A2P2KRR0-F1
#
_entry.id   AF-A0A2P2KRR0-F1
#
_cell.length_a   1.000
_cell.length_b   1.000
_cell.length_c   1.000
_cell.angle_alpha   90.00
_cell.angle_beta   90.00
_cell.angle_gamma   90.00
#
_symmetry.space_group_name_H-M   'P 1'
#
loop_
_entity.id
_entity.type
_entity.pdbx_description
1 polymer ?
#
loop_
_entity_poly.entity_id
_entity_poly.type
_entity_poly.pdbx_seq_one_letter_code
_entity_poly.pdbx_strand_id
1 'polypeptide(L)'
;MVIRMARIRDRMEDFKDVVRHTAVSLGYDESKLAAIMASFIIRKPRQLSPFTKAALRTLESIEALEQFMMKHRKDYVDMHRTTEQERDGIEHEVAAFIKTCKEQIDILKNSITDEEANSKGWLGIRADTANADTIAHKHGVVCLCYSLCFNNIFFNTKSP
;
A
#
# COMPACT_ATOMS: atom_id res chain seq x y z
N MET A 1 21.09 36.02 37.01
CA MET A 1 19.94 35.57 36.19
C MET A 1 20.44 34.46 35.28
N VAL A 2 20.25 33.19 35.69
CA VAL A 2 20.68 32.03 34.89
C VAL A 2 19.48 31.58 34.08
N ILE A 3 19.54 31.77 32.75
CA ILE A 3 18.54 31.23 31.83
C ILE A 3 18.72 29.71 31.83
N ARG A 4 17.80 29.00 32.49
CA ARG A 4 17.72 27.54 32.39
C ARG A 4 17.20 27.23 30.99
N MET A 5 18.09 26.92 30.04
CA MET A 5 17.70 26.31 28.77
C MET A 5 16.91 25.05 29.06
N ALA A 6 15.59 25.12 28.94
CA ALA A 6 14.76 23.95 28.80
C ALA A 6 15.18 23.30 27.47
N ARG A 7 16.15 22.37 27.54
CA ARG A 7 16.40 21.43 26.45
C ARG A 7 15.04 20.84 26.11
N ILE A 8 14.58 21.05 24.88
CA ILE A 8 13.40 20.37 24.34
C ILE A 8 13.72 18.88 24.46
N ARG A 9 13.24 18.27 25.53
CA ARG A 9 13.43 16.86 25.77
C ARG A 9 12.49 16.16 24.81
N ASP A 10 13.03 15.19 24.07
CA ASP A 10 12.24 14.41 23.14
C ASP A 10 11.12 13.72 23.93
N ARG A 11 9.86 13.98 23.55
CA ARG A 11 8.68 13.42 24.23
C ARG A 11 8.73 11.89 24.26
N MET A 12 9.45 11.28 23.32
CA MET A 12 9.69 9.85 23.28
C MET A 12 10.55 9.38 24.45
N GLU A 13 11.55 10.14 24.88
CA GLU A 13 12.40 9.78 26.02
C GLU A 13 11.63 9.84 27.34
N ASP A 14 10.81 10.88 27.55
CA ASP A 14 9.93 10.94 28.72
C ASP A 14 8.94 9.76 28.75
N PHE A 15 8.43 9.35 27.59
CA PHE A 15 7.58 8.16 27.49
C PHE A 15 8.34 6.86 27.82
N LYS A 16 9.57 6.68 27.31
CA LYS A 16 10.41 5.51 27.64
C LYS A 16 10.70 5.44 29.14
N ASP A 17 10.97 6.58 29.78
CA ASP A 17 11.25 6.65 31.21
C ASP A 17 10.02 6.28 32.05
N VAL A 18 8.83 6.75 31.68
CA VAL A 18 7.57 6.37 32.33
C VAL A 18 7.29 4.87 32.16
N VAL A 19 7.49 4.32 30.96
CA VAL A 19 7.31 2.89 30.70
C VAL A 19 8.30 2.05 31.50
N ARG A 20 9.58 2.46 31.57
CA ARG A 20 10.61 1.79 32.37
C ARG A 20 10.23 1.78 33.85
N HIS A 21 9.86 2.93 34.40
CA HIS A 21 9.46 3.05 35.80
C HIS A 21 8.25 2.17 36.12
N THR A 22 7.23 2.18 35.26
CA THR A 22 6.03 1.37 35.41
C THR A 22 6.34 -0.13 35.36
N ALA A 23 7.15 -0.57 34.39
CA ALA A 23 7.53 -1.98 34.26
C ALA A 23 8.30 -2.50 35.49
N VAL A 24 9.24 -1.71 36.01
CA VAL A 24 9.95 -2.05 37.26
C VAL A 24 8.98 -2.10 38.44
N SER A 25 8.05 -1.14 38.56
CA SER A 25 7.05 -1.13 39.64
C SER A 25 6.11 -2.34 39.63
N LEU A 26 5.88 -2.93 38.46
CA LEU A 26 5.09 -4.15 38.27
C LEU A 26 5.92 -5.43 38.45
N GLY A 27 7.20 -5.33 38.83
CA GLY A 27 8.08 -6.46 39.09
C GLY A 27 8.57 -7.16 37.82
N TYR A 28 8.65 -6.47 36.69
CA TYR A 28 9.17 -7.06 35.45
C TYR A 28 10.67 -7.33 35.60
N ASP A 29 11.11 -8.52 35.21
CA ASP A 29 12.53 -8.86 35.18
C ASP A 29 13.27 -8.07 34.07
N GLU A 30 14.60 -8.05 34.17
CA GLU A 30 15.47 -7.33 33.24
C GLU A 30 15.26 -7.78 31.79
N SER A 31 14.93 -9.05 31.56
CA SER A 31 14.71 -9.60 30.22
C SER A 31 13.42 -9.05 29.58
N LYS A 32 12.34 -8.95 30.35
CA LYS A 32 11.07 -8.36 29.91
C LYS A 32 11.20 -6.86 29.71
N LEU A 33 11.93 -6.18 30.59
CA LEU A 33 12.18 -4.75 30.45
C LEU A 33 12.99 -4.45 29.17
N ALA A 34 14.07 -5.21 28.93
CA ALA A 34 14.88 -5.09 27.72
C ALA A 34 14.06 -5.35 26.45
N ALA A 35 13.17 -6.35 26.47
CA ALA A 35 12.28 -6.65 25.34
C ALA A 35 11.29 -5.49 25.04
N ILE A 36 10.70 -4.88 26.07
CA ILE A 36 9.82 -3.71 25.91
C ILE A 36 10.60 -2.53 25.35
N MET A 37 11.79 -2.24 25.91
CA MET A 37 12.62 -1.14 25.44
C MET A 37 13.09 -1.33 24.00
N ALA A 38 13.47 -2.56 23.62
CA ALA A 38 13.86 -2.92 22.26
C ALA A 38 12.71 -2.76 21.25
N SER A 39 11.46 -2.95 21.69
CA SER A 39 10.27 -2.77 20.82
C SER A 39 10.08 -1.33 20.34
N PHE A 40 10.61 -0.33 21.07
CA PHE A 40 10.59 1.07 20.63
C PHE A 40 11.62 1.38 19.54
N ILE A 41 12.62 0.52 19.38
CA ILE A 41 13.71 0.68 18.40
C ILE A 41 13.41 -0.17 17.15
N ILE A 42 12.95 -1.40 17.37
CA ILE A 42 12.73 -2.37 16.30
C ILE A 42 11.30 -2.22 15.79
N ARG A 43 11.14 -1.62 14.60
CA ARG A 43 9.87 -1.71 13.87
C ARG A 43 9.58 -3.18 13.61
N LYS A 44 8.57 -3.73 14.28
CA LYS A 44 8.09 -5.09 14.02
C LYS A 44 7.78 -5.21 12.52
N PRO A 45 8.31 -6.23 11.81
CA PRO A 45 8.00 -6.42 10.39
C PRO A 45 6.48 -6.43 10.22
N ARG A 46 5.95 -5.46 9.45
CA ARG A 46 4.52 -5.44 9.14
C ARG A 46 4.26 -6.67 8.28
N GLN A 47 3.58 -7.66 8.84
CA GLN A 47 3.07 -8.79 8.07
C GLN A 47 2.10 -8.22 7.04
N LEU A 48 2.50 -8.22 5.76
CA LEU A 48 1.66 -7.72 4.70
C LEU A 48 0.48 -8.66 4.52
N SER A 49 -0.73 -8.12 4.69
CA SER A 49 -1.95 -8.87 4.44
C SER A 49 -1.99 -9.34 2.97
N PRO A 50 -2.71 -10.42 2.64
CA PRO A 50 -2.92 -10.83 1.25
C PRO A 50 -3.43 -9.68 0.38
N PHE A 51 -4.34 -8.86 0.92
CA PHE A 51 -4.83 -7.63 0.28
C PHE A 51 -3.68 -6.65 -0.05
N THR A 52 -2.83 -6.34 0.93
CA THR A 52 -1.70 -5.42 0.73
C THR A 52 -0.71 -5.98 -0.30
N LYS A 53 -0.46 -7.29 -0.31
CA LYS A 53 0.42 -7.93 -1.31
C LYS A 53 -0.16 -7.81 -2.72
N ALA A 54 -1.46 -8.05 -2.90
CA ALA A 54 -2.12 -7.88 -4.19
C ALA A 54 -2.09 -6.41 -4.65
N ALA A 55 -2.32 -5.45 -3.74
CA ALA A 55 -2.25 -4.03 -4.07
C ALA A 55 -0.85 -3.60 -4.53
N LEU A 56 0.20 -4.09 -3.86
CA LEU A 56 1.59 -3.83 -4.27
C LEU A 56 1.89 -4.41 -5.65
N ARG A 57 1.44 -5.63 -5.95
CA ARG A 57 1.61 -6.23 -7.29
C ARG A 57 0.89 -5.45 -8.38
N THR A 58 -0.29 -4.88 -8.08
CA THR A 58 -1.00 -4.00 -9.01
C THR A 58 -0.17 -2.75 -9.30
N LEU A 59 0.42 -2.13 -8.27
CA LEU A 59 1.28 -0.95 -8.44
C LEU A 59 2.54 -1.28 -9.25
N GLU A 60 3.20 -2.40 -8.98
CA GLU A 60 4.35 -2.88 -9.76
C GLU A 60 4.00 -3.09 -11.24
N SER A 61 2.81 -3.64 -11.52
CA SER A 61 2.33 -3.83 -12.90
C SER A 61 2.04 -2.51 -13.61
N ILE A 62 1.49 -1.51 -12.89
CA ILE A 62 1.25 -0.16 -13.42
C ILE A 62 2.59 0.52 -13.73
N GLU A 63 3.56 0.43 -12.84
CA GLU A 63 4.89 1.03 -13.04
C GLU A 63 5.60 0.39 -14.24
N ALA A 64 5.52 -0.93 -14.39
CA ALA A 64 6.08 -1.63 -15.55
C ALA A 64 5.43 -1.17 -16.86
N LEU A 65 4.11 -0.98 -16.88
CA LEU A 65 3.39 -0.43 -18.03
C LEU A 65 3.85 1.01 -18.33
N GLU A 66 3.99 1.86 -17.32
CA GLU A 66 4.45 3.24 -17.50
C GLU A 66 5.87 3.29 -18.10
N GLN A 67 6.79 2.46 -17.58
CA GLN A 67 8.15 2.32 -18.12
C GLN A 67 8.16 1.80 -19.56
N PHE A 68 7.29 0.81 -19.87
CA PHE A 68 7.13 0.28 -21.21
C PHE A 68 6.64 1.36 -22.19
N MET A 69 5.58 2.09 -21.82
CA MET A 69 5.02 3.17 -22.63
C MET A 69 6.04 4.29 -22.85
N MET A 70 6.78 4.70 -21.81
CA MET A 70 7.83 5.71 -21.92
C MET A 70 8.96 5.30 -22.87
N LYS A 71 9.35 4.02 -22.85
CA LYS A 71 10.39 3.47 -23.74
C LYS A 71 9.94 3.49 -25.21
N HIS A 72 8.69 3.15 -25.47
CA HIS A 72 8.13 3.07 -26.83
C HIS A 72 7.45 4.37 -27.31
N ARG A 73 7.44 5.42 -26.48
CA ARG A 73 6.82 6.73 -26.79
C ARG A 73 7.35 7.36 -28.07
N LYS A 74 8.65 7.23 -28.37
CA LYS A 74 9.25 7.76 -29.62
C LYS A 74 8.78 7.00 -30.86
N ASP A 75 8.53 5.70 -30.71
CA ASP A 75 8.09 4.81 -31.79
C ASP A 75 6.59 4.98 -32.08
N TYR A 76 5.84 5.57 -31.13
CA TYR A 76 4.41 5.86 -31.28
C TYR A 76 4.13 7.24 -31.91
N VAL A 77 4.98 8.24 -31.65
CA VAL A 77 4.80 9.63 -32.14
C VAL A 77 5.39 9.82 -33.54
N ASP A 78 6.37 9.02 -33.94
CA ASP A 78 7.05 9.16 -35.24
C ASP A 78 6.55 8.11 -36.25
N MET A 79 5.43 8.43 -36.90
CA MET A 79 4.70 7.54 -37.84
C MET A 79 5.55 6.99 -39.00
N HIS A 80 6.73 7.56 -39.27
CA HIS A 80 7.58 7.17 -40.40
C HIS A 80 8.75 6.27 -40.00
N ARG A 81 8.84 5.89 -38.71
CA ARG A 81 10.01 5.18 -38.16
C ARG A 81 9.75 3.72 -37.79
N THR A 82 8.49 3.33 -37.61
CA THR A 82 8.09 2.05 -37.02
C THR A 82 7.23 1.26 -37.99
N THR A 83 7.51 -0.03 -38.16
CA THR A 83 6.72 -0.91 -39.02
C THR A 83 5.36 -1.23 -38.37
N GLU A 84 4.35 -1.54 -39.20
CA GLU A 84 3.01 -1.92 -38.71
C GLU A 84 3.06 -3.11 -37.73
N GLN A 85 3.94 -4.08 -37.99
CA GLN A 85 4.15 -5.24 -37.13
C GLN A 85 4.71 -4.88 -35.74
N GLU A 86 5.59 -3.87 -35.65
CA GLU A 86 6.13 -3.40 -34.37
C GLU A 86 5.05 -2.66 -33.55
N ARG A 87 4.19 -1.89 -34.22
CA ARG A 87 3.04 -1.23 -33.58
C ARG A 87 2.06 -2.25 -33.01
N ASP A 88 1.73 -3.29 -33.78
CA ASP A 88 0.83 -4.36 -33.34
C ASP A 88 1.43 -5.14 -32.15
N GLY A 89 2.74 -5.36 -32.13
CA GLY A 89 3.45 -5.96 -31.00
C GLY A 89 3.36 -5.12 -29.72
N ILE A 90 3.53 -3.79 -29.84
CA ILE A 90 3.37 -2.85 -28.71
C ILE A 90 1.93 -2.84 -28.20
N GLU A 91 0.94 -2.80 -29.09
CA GLU A 91 -0.49 -2.85 -28.71
C GLU A 91 -0.85 -4.15 -27.98
N HIS A 92 -0.29 -5.28 -28.43
CA HIS A 92 -0.49 -6.57 -27.77
C HIS A 92 0.08 -6.58 -26.34
N GLU A 93 1.30 -6.09 -26.16
CA GLU A 93 1.96 -5.96 -24.84
C GLU A 93 1.14 -5.04 -23.91
N VAL A 94 0.69 -3.88 -24.40
CA VAL A 94 -0.17 -2.96 -23.64
C VAL A 94 -1.47 -3.65 -23.23
N ALA A 95 -2.12 -4.38 -24.14
CA ALA A 95 -3.34 -5.13 -23.83
C ALA A 95 -3.10 -6.21 -22.75
N ALA A 96 -1.95 -6.87 -22.76
CA ALA A 96 -1.56 -7.84 -21.74
C ALA A 96 -1.40 -7.17 -20.36
N PHE A 97 -0.71 -6.02 -20.28
CA PHE A 97 -0.59 -5.26 -19.02
C PHE A 97 -1.94 -4.82 -18.47
N ILE A 98 -2.84 -4.32 -19.32
CA ILE A 98 -4.20 -3.92 -18.93
C ILE A 98 -4.97 -5.10 -18.37
N LYS A 99 -4.89 -6.27 -19.02
CA LYS A 99 -5.54 -7.49 -18.56
C LYS A 99 -5.04 -7.91 -17.19
N THR A 100 -3.72 -7.94 -16.98
CA THR A 100 -3.12 -8.28 -15.68
C THR A 100 -3.55 -7.30 -14.59
N CYS A 101 -3.54 -6.00 -14.87
CA CYS A 101 -3.98 -4.99 -13.92
C CYS A 101 -5.45 -5.18 -13.52
N LYS A 102 -6.32 -5.47 -14.49
CA LYS A 102 -7.73 -5.76 -14.23
C LYS A 102 -7.91 -6.98 -13.34
N GLU A 103 -7.22 -8.08 -13.64
CA GLU A 103 -7.28 -9.31 -12.84
C GLU A 103 -6.85 -9.07 -11.39
N GLN A 104 -5.77 -8.30 -11.16
CA GLN A 104 -5.33 -7.98 -9.79
C GLN A 104 -6.32 -7.06 -9.05
N ILE A 105 -6.93 -6.08 -9.75
CA ILE A 105 -7.96 -5.22 -9.17
C ILE A 105 -9.22 -6.02 -8.80
N ASP A 106 -9.60 -6.99 -9.63
CA ASP A 106 -10.76 -7.85 -9.36
C ASP A 106 -10.49 -8.76 -8.14
N ILE A 107 -9.27 -9.29 -7.99
CA ILE A 107 -8.85 -10.00 -6.76
C ILE A 107 -9.02 -9.10 -5.53
N LEU A 108 -8.57 -7.85 -5.59
CA LEU A 108 -8.72 -6.90 -4.49
C LEU A 108 -10.19 -6.64 -4.15
N LYS A 109 -11.03 -6.38 -5.16
CA LYS A 109 -12.47 -6.18 -4.95
C LYS A 109 -13.14 -7.40 -4.31
N ASN A 110 -12.86 -8.59 -4.84
CA ASN A 110 -13.45 -9.83 -4.32
C ASN A 110 -13.04 -10.09 -2.87
N SER A 111 -11.78 -9.81 -2.52
CA SER A 111 -11.33 -9.96 -1.14
C SER A 111 -12.05 -9.03 -0.15
N ILE A 112 -12.47 -7.84 -0.58
CA ILE A 112 -13.29 -6.94 0.25
C ILE A 112 -14.71 -7.50 0.38
N THR A 113 -15.33 -7.92 -0.72
CA THR A 113 -16.67 -8.53 -0.71
C THR A 113 -16.74 -9.76 0.19
N ASP A 114 -15.72 -10.62 0.15
CA ASP A 114 -15.63 -11.82 0.99
C ASP A 114 -15.49 -11.46 2.47
N GLU A 115 -14.71 -10.44 2.80
CA GLU A 115 -14.60 -9.94 4.18
C GLU A 115 -15.90 -9.28 4.67
N GLU A 116 -16.59 -8.52 3.81
CA GLU A 116 -17.91 -7.93 4.10
C GLU A 116 -19.00 -9.01 4.28
N ALA A 117 -18.91 -10.13 3.55
CA ALA A 117 -19.80 -11.27 3.70
C ALA A 117 -19.52 -12.06 4.99
N ASN A 118 -18.24 -12.32 5.30
CA ASN A 118 -17.83 -13.10 6.47
C ASN A 118 -17.92 -12.33 7.79
N SER A 119 -17.85 -10.99 7.76
CA SER A 119 -18.02 -10.13 8.94
C SER A 119 -19.48 -10.01 9.40
N LYS A 120 -20.44 -10.42 8.56
CA LYS A 120 -21.84 -10.62 8.95
C LYS A 120 -21.99 -12.03 9.54
N GLY A 121 -21.53 -12.20 10.78
CA GLY A 121 -21.64 -13.48 11.48
C GLY A 121 -23.09 -13.98 11.56
N TRP A 122 -23.25 -15.31 11.66
CA TRP A 122 -24.51 -16.07 11.73
C TRP A 122 -25.60 -15.52 12.69
N LEU A 123 -25.24 -14.64 13.63
CA LEU A 123 -26.14 -14.03 14.62
C LEU A 123 -26.37 -12.51 14.44
N GLY A 124 -25.91 -11.89 13.35
CA GLY A 124 -26.25 -10.51 13.02
C GLY A 124 -25.69 -9.44 13.95
N ILE A 125 -24.81 -9.79 14.90
CA ILE A 125 -24.11 -8.81 15.74
C ILE A 125 -22.93 -8.24 14.93
N ARG A 126 -23.07 -6.99 14.49
CA ARG A 126 -22.02 -6.22 13.82
C ARG A 126 -20.77 -6.19 14.72
N ALA A 127 -19.70 -6.86 14.30
CA ALA A 127 -18.39 -6.62 14.84
C ALA A 127 -17.97 -5.19 14.44
N ASP A 128 -17.96 -4.30 15.44
CA ASP A 128 -17.19 -3.09 15.62
C ASP A 128 -16.98 -2.11 14.44
N THR A 129 -17.18 -0.82 14.72
CA THR A 129 -16.86 0.32 13.84
C THR A 129 -15.43 0.29 13.28
N ALA A 130 -14.49 -0.36 13.97
CA ALA A 130 -13.12 -0.59 13.51
C ALA A 130 -13.03 -1.38 12.19
N ASN A 131 -14.02 -2.22 11.88
CA ASN A 131 -14.10 -2.93 10.60
C ASN A 131 -14.52 -1.98 9.47
N ALA A 132 -15.43 -1.03 9.73
CA ALA A 132 -15.92 -0.09 8.73
C ALA A 132 -14.79 0.82 8.19
N ASP A 133 -13.93 1.33 9.07
CA ASP A 133 -12.77 2.15 8.67
C ASP A 133 -11.77 1.32 7.85
N THR A 134 -11.57 0.04 8.21
CA THR A 134 -10.67 -0.87 7.49
C THR A 134 -11.21 -1.18 6.09
N ILE A 135 -12.51 -1.45 5.97
CA ILE A 135 -13.19 -1.72 4.71
C ILE A 135 -13.18 -0.47 3.82
N ALA A 136 -13.49 0.70 4.37
CA ALA A 136 -13.41 1.98 3.66
C ALA A 136 -11.99 2.26 3.15
N HIS A 137 -10.98 1.98 3.97
CA HIS A 137 -9.58 2.08 3.56
C HIS A 137 -9.26 1.16 2.38
N LYS A 138 -9.70 -0.11 2.41
CA LYS A 138 -9.50 -1.07 1.32
C LYS A 138 -10.19 -0.64 0.03
N HIS A 139 -11.44 -0.16 0.11
CA HIS A 139 -12.13 0.44 -1.04
C HIS A 139 -11.37 1.65 -1.60
N GLY A 140 -10.82 2.50 -0.73
CA GLY A 140 -9.95 3.61 -1.13
C GLY A 140 -8.71 3.16 -1.89
N VAL A 141 -8.04 2.10 -1.44
CA VAL A 141 -6.88 1.51 -2.13
C VAL A 141 -7.26 0.98 -3.51
N VAL A 142 -8.40 0.27 -3.63
CA VAL A 142 -8.90 -0.23 -4.92
C VAL A 142 -9.20 0.93 -5.88
N CYS A 143 -9.84 1.99 -5.38
CA CYS A 143 -10.15 3.18 -6.16
C CYS A 143 -8.87 3.86 -6.68
N LEU A 144 -7.85 3.98 -5.84
CA LEU A 144 -6.55 4.53 -6.23
C LEU A 144 -5.86 3.67 -7.30
N CYS A 145 -5.82 2.35 -7.12
CA CYS A 145 -5.22 1.44 -8.10
C CYS A 145 -5.94 1.53 -9.47
N TYR A 146 -7.28 1.59 -9.44
CA TYR A 146 -8.08 1.75 -10.65
C TYR A 146 -7.82 3.09 -11.35
N SER A 147 -7.78 4.18 -10.58
CA SER A 147 -7.50 5.52 -11.11
C SER A 147 -6.11 5.61 -11.72
N LEU A 148 -5.09 5.05 -11.08
CA LEU A 148 -3.72 5.02 -11.61
C LEU A 148 -3.62 4.21 -12.90
N CYS A 149 -4.21 3.01 -12.94
CA CYS A 149 -4.32 2.22 -14.18
C CYS A 149 -4.97 3.03 -15.30
N PHE A 150 -6.15 3.61 -15.03
CA PHE A 150 -6.92 4.32 -16.06
C PHE A 150 -6.17 5.55 -16.57
N ASN A 151 -5.56 6.35 -15.68
CA ASN A 151 -4.79 7.52 -16.09
C ASN A 151 -3.56 7.12 -16.91
N ASN A 152 -2.81 6.08 -16.51
CA ASN A 152 -1.64 5.65 -17.27
C ASN A 152 -2.01 5.14 -18.67
N ILE A 153 -3.11 4.41 -18.79
CA ILE A 153 -3.62 3.94 -20.09
C ILE A 153 -4.11 5.14 -20.92
N PHE A 154 -4.95 6.00 -20.36
CA PHE A 154 -5.61 7.08 -21.12
C PHE A 154 -4.64 8.20 -21.53
N PHE A 155 -3.70 8.62 -20.67
CA PHE A 155 -2.73 9.66 -21.01
C PHE A 155 -1.65 9.19 -21.98
N ASN A 156 -1.20 7.94 -21.89
CA ASN A 156 -0.14 7.44 -22.78
C ASN A 156 -0.64 6.92 -24.13
N THR A 157 -1.91 6.52 -24.27
CA THR A 157 -2.47 6.02 -25.55
C THR A 157 -3.17 7.10 -26.39
N LYS A 158 -3.40 8.31 -25.84
CA LYS A 158 -4.07 9.43 -26.55
C LYS A 158 -3.22 10.70 -26.74
N SER A 159 -1.93 10.68 -26.40
CA SER A 159 -1.06 11.79 -26.82
C SER A 159 -0.81 11.65 -28.34
N PRO A 160 -1.22 12.64 -29.16
CA PRO A 160 -0.79 12.70 -30.56
C PRO A 160 0.73 12.87 -30.67
#